data_AF-A0A956LHX1-F1
#
_entry.id   AF-A0A956LHX1-F1
#
_cell.length_a   1.000
_cell.length_b   1.000
_cell.length_c   1.000
_cell.angle_alpha   90.00
_cell.angle_beta   90.00
_cell.angle_gamma   90.00
#
_symmetry.space_group_name_H-M   'P 1'
#
loop_
_entity.id
_entity.type
_entity.pdbx_description
1 polymer ?
#
loop_
_entity_poly.entity_id
_entity_poly.type
_entity_poly.pdbx_seq_one_letter_code
_entity_poly.pdbx_strand_id
1 'polypeptide(L)'
;MSLTFLSTFSTGCLTLKSQHDELANQVAALERAQDSESAQLDDKIIEAEQRLADLTAKIDEAEQHLRGSQAGIGVRMDDVEEQVRELRGATDQSSLVSSSTSNQLVELQGAIDERLGALERKLDEATNIPEGKTQLLAEADRLAKDKSFKNARRLYRTYEARYPGDASLASVKFKIGQTFYNERDYKSALGEFYKIIQEHKESAVLPDALYYSGLGFARLGQCKNAIAYFNAILDPATGAAAKYKSAATNQINILSKDRGEICLDSDDLGAGAAGERGVDKAKDTKPAAKTRKI
;
A
#
# COMPACT_ATOMS: atom_id res chain seq x y z
N MET A 1 33.56 146.22 69.82
CA MET A 1 34.60 145.81 68.86
C MET A 1 34.38 144.33 68.59
N SER A 2 33.96 143.94 67.37
CA SER A 2 33.67 142.53 67.01
C SER A 2 34.35 142.14 65.70
N LEU A 3 34.80 140.89 65.68
CA LEU A 3 35.60 140.17 64.67
C LEU A 3 34.78 139.61 63.48
N THR A 4 35.50 139.20 62.42
CA THR A 4 35.01 138.27 61.37
C THR A 4 36.12 137.28 60.99
N PHE A 5 35.76 136.01 60.73
CA PHE A 5 36.62 134.87 60.40
C PHE A 5 36.13 134.21 59.07
N LEU A 6 37.04 133.63 58.28
CA LEU A 6 36.82 133.05 56.94
C LEU A 6 37.35 131.58 56.87
N SER A 7 36.76 130.73 56.02
CA SER A 7 37.07 129.29 55.84
C SER A 7 37.48 128.89 54.40
N THR A 8 38.11 127.70 54.21
CA THR A 8 38.52 127.07 52.92
C THR A 8 38.47 125.51 52.97
N PHE A 9 38.38 124.82 51.80
CA PHE A 9 38.29 123.34 51.58
C PHE A 9 38.96 122.88 50.24
N SER A 10 39.50 121.64 50.12
CA SER A 10 39.76 120.88 48.83
C SER A 10 40.29 119.40 48.95
N THR A 11 39.93 118.54 47.95
CA THR A 11 40.66 117.43 47.20
C THR A 11 40.24 115.91 47.26
N GLY A 12 39.85 115.28 46.11
CA GLY A 12 39.85 113.80 45.85
C GLY A 12 39.06 113.24 44.60
N CYS A 13 39.68 112.88 43.46
CA CYS A 13 38.95 112.40 42.24
C CYS A 13 39.61 111.44 41.19
N LEU A 14 40.84 110.90 41.33
CA LEU A 14 41.54 110.24 40.19
C LEU A 14 41.43 108.69 40.07
N THR A 15 40.96 107.96 41.08
CA THR A 15 41.01 106.48 41.10
C THR A 15 39.82 105.77 40.43
N LEU A 16 38.80 106.51 39.99
CA LEU A 16 37.54 105.91 39.51
C LEU A 16 37.58 105.43 38.05
N LYS A 17 38.43 106.00 37.19
CA LYS A 17 38.30 105.83 35.73
C LYS A 17 38.82 104.49 35.20
N SER A 18 39.96 103.99 35.69
CA SER A 18 40.52 102.71 35.24
C SER A 18 39.66 101.52 35.68
N GLN A 19 39.10 101.58 36.89
CA GLN A 19 38.18 100.56 37.40
C GLN A 19 36.85 100.55 36.61
N HIS A 20 36.43 101.69 36.08
CA HIS A 20 35.23 101.80 35.25
C HIS A 20 35.43 101.19 33.84
N ASP A 21 36.60 101.41 33.22
CA ASP A 21 36.90 100.86 31.88
C ASP A 21 37.09 99.33 31.91
N GLU A 22 37.67 98.78 32.98
CA GLU A 22 37.77 97.33 33.19
C GLU A 22 36.40 96.68 33.38
N LEU A 23 35.53 97.31 34.18
CA LEU A 23 34.15 96.85 34.39
C LEU A 23 33.34 96.90 33.08
N ALA A 24 33.48 97.96 32.28
CA ALA A 24 32.81 98.07 30.99
C ALA A 24 33.24 96.95 30.01
N ASN A 25 34.51 96.57 30.01
CA ASN A 25 35.00 95.47 29.19
C ASN A 25 34.52 94.10 29.69
N GLN A 26 34.45 93.88 31.01
CA GLN A 26 33.88 92.67 31.58
C GLN A 26 32.39 92.53 31.27
N VAL A 27 31.62 93.63 31.38
CA VAL A 27 30.20 93.66 30.99
C VAL A 27 30.03 93.34 29.50
N ALA A 28 30.80 93.97 28.62
CA ALA A 28 30.73 93.69 27.19
C ALA A 28 31.18 92.27 26.82
N ALA A 29 32.07 91.65 27.60
CA ALA A 29 32.46 90.25 27.43
C ALA A 29 31.35 89.29 27.90
N LEU A 30 30.70 89.61 29.03
CA LEU A 30 29.56 88.85 29.56
C LEU A 30 28.34 88.94 28.62
N GLU A 31 28.03 90.12 28.09
CA GLU A 31 26.95 90.32 27.11
C GLU A 31 27.18 89.44 25.86
N ARG A 32 28.39 89.45 25.30
CA ARG A 32 28.72 88.58 24.15
C ARG A 32 28.67 87.09 24.47
N ALA A 33 29.11 86.70 25.67
CA ALA A 33 29.04 85.31 26.12
C ALA A 33 27.58 84.87 26.26
N GLN A 34 26.73 85.71 26.85
CA GLN A 34 25.31 85.47 27.01
C GLN A 34 24.56 85.41 25.67
N ASP A 35 24.91 86.28 24.71
CA ASP A 35 24.36 86.22 23.36
C ASP A 35 24.77 84.91 22.65
N SER A 36 26.02 84.47 22.83
CA SER A 36 26.51 83.21 22.23
C SER A 36 25.88 81.96 22.86
N GLU A 37 25.63 81.99 24.17
CA GLU A 37 24.95 80.90 24.89
C GLU A 37 23.46 80.87 24.53
N SER A 38 22.81 82.04 24.40
CA SER A 38 21.43 82.15 23.91
C SER A 38 21.30 81.57 22.51
N ALA A 39 22.21 81.90 21.59
CA ALA A 39 22.20 81.35 20.23
C ALA A 39 22.39 79.82 20.22
N GLN A 40 23.29 79.28 21.07
CA GLN A 40 23.47 77.83 21.19
C GLN A 40 22.24 77.12 21.79
N LEU A 41 21.52 77.78 22.70
CA LEU A 41 20.28 77.26 23.25
C LEU A 41 19.17 77.25 22.19
N ASP A 42 19.06 78.32 21.40
CA ASP A 42 18.09 78.42 20.30
C ASP A 42 18.33 77.32 19.25
N ASP A 43 19.58 77.09 18.85
CA ASP A 43 19.94 76.00 17.92
C ASP A 43 19.56 74.61 18.48
N LYS A 44 19.81 74.37 19.78
CA LYS A 44 19.43 73.11 20.45
C LYS A 44 17.91 72.96 20.57
N ILE A 45 17.18 74.06 20.78
CA ILE A 45 15.71 74.06 20.82
C ILE A 45 15.18 73.67 19.44
N ILE A 46 15.69 74.27 18.36
CA ILE A 46 15.31 73.93 16.98
C ILE A 46 15.62 72.45 16.68
N GLU A 47 16.79 71.96 17.07
CA GLU A 47 17.15 70.55 16.87
C GLU A 47 16.24 69.60 17.68
N ALA A 48 15.91 69.97 18.92
CA ALA A 48 15.00 69.21 19.76
C ALA A 48 13.58 69.18 19.17
N GLU A 49 13.08 70.31 18.66
CA GLU A 49 11.79 70.42 17.98
C GLU A 49 11.75 69.55 16.71
N GLN A 50 12.82 69.56 15.91
CA GLN A 50 12.94 68.68 14.73
C GLN A 50 12.93 67.20 15.10
N ARG A 51 13.67 66.80 16.15
CA ARG A 51 13.68 65.42 16.64
C ARG A 51 12.32 65.00 17.20
N LEU A 52 11.61 65.89 17.90
CA LEU A 52 10.26 65.65 18.38
C LEU A 52 9.27 65.47 17.22
N ALA A 53 9.40 66.26 16.16
CA ALA A 53 8.59 66.12 14.96
C ALA A 53 8.84 64.77 14.25
N ASP A 54 10.10 64.37 14.07
CA ASP A 54 10.46 63.07 13.48
C ASP A 54 9.99 61.87 14.33
N LEU A 55 10.14 61.96 15.66
CA LEU A 55 9.63 60.95 16.59
C LEU A 55 8.11 60.81 16.50
N THR A 56 7.39 61.93 16.43
CA THR A 56 5.92 61.93 16.30
C THR A 56 5.51 61.26 14.98
N ALA A 57 6.16 61.61 13.87
CA ALA A 57 5.88 60.99 12.56
C ALA A 57 6.13 59.47 12.57
N LYS A 58 7.22 59.01 13.21
CA LYS A 58 7.52 57.57 13.36
C LYS A 58 6.52 56.84 14.25
N ILE A 59 6.02 57.49 15.31
CA ILE A 59 4.96 56.94 16.16
C ILE A 59 3.67 56.79 15.36
N ASP A 60 3.30 57.80 14.57
CA ASP A 60 2.11 57.75 13.72
C ASP A 60 2.19 56.63 12.67
N GLU A 61 3.36 56.45 12.03
CA GLU A 61 3.61 55.37 11.08
C GLU A 61 3.52 53.99 11.75
N ALA A 62 4.14 53.83 12.92
CA ALA A 62 4.06 52.60 13.71
C ALA A 62 2.61 52.30 14.16
N GLU A 63 1.85 53.31 14.58
CA GLU A 63 0.45 53.16 14.97
C GLU A 63 -0.42 52.75 13.78
N GLN A 64 -0.20 53.32 12.60
CA GLN A 64 -0.92 52.94 11.38
C GLN A 64 -0.63 51.49 10.99
N HIS A 65 0.64 51.05 11.06
CA HIS A 65 1.01 49.66 10.82
C HIS A 65 0.41 48.70 11.84
N LEU A 66 0.43 49.06 13.12
CA LEU A 66 -0.17 48.24 14.18
C LEU A 66 -1.69 48.12 14.02
N ARG A 67 -2.39 49.21 13.68
CA ARG A 67 -3.84 49.18 13.40
C ARG A 67 -4.15 48.31 12.18
N GLY A 68 -3.40 48.45 11.09
CA GLY A 68 -3.56 47.62 9.90
C GLY A 68 -3.29 46.14 10.15
N SER A 69 -2.25 45.84 10.94
CA SER A 69 -1.90 44.47 11.34
C SER A 69 -2.95 43.86 12.27
N GLN A 70 -3.44 44.59 13.26
CA GLN A 70 -4.51 44.15 14.16
C GLN A 70 -5.80 43.81 13.40
N ALA A 71 -6.20 44.67 12.45
CA ALA A 71 -7.35 44.40 11.59
C ALA A 71 -7.13 43.16 10.71
N GLY A 72 -5.92 43.00 10.15
CA GLY A 72 -5.57 41.84 9.32
C GLY A 72 -5.52 40.52 10.09
N ILE A 73 -5.09 40.53 11.35
CA ILE A 73 -5.07 39.34 12.22
C ILE A 73 -6.50 38.91 12.57
N GLY A 74 -7.40 39.86 12.86
CA GLY A 74 -8.81 39.55 13.14
C GLY A 74 -9.48 38.79 12.00
N VAL A 75 -9.37 39.32 10.76
CA VAL A 75 -9.95 38.68 9.57
C VAL A 75 -9.38 37.29 9.31
N ARG A 76 -8.07 37.09 9.50
CA ARG A 76 -7.44 35.77 9.35
C ARG A 76 -7.88 34.79 10.44
N MET A 77 -8.08 35.27 11.66
CA MET A 77 -8.57 34.44 12.76
C MET A 77 -10.00 33.97 12.49
N ASP A 78 -10.87 34.88 12.01
CA ASP A 78 -12.24 34.55 11.63
C ASP A 78 -12.28 33.49 10.51
N ASP A 79 -11.46 33.63 9.48
CA ASP A 79 -11.32 32.66 8.38
C ASP A 79 -10.81 31.29 8.87
N VAL A 80 -9.81 31.28 9.76
CA VAL A 80 -9.31 30.04 10.37
C VAL A 80 -10.40 29.37 11.23
N GLU A 81 -11.17 30.14 12.00
CA GLU A 81 -12.27 29.60 12.81
C GLU A 81 -13.38 28.99 11.96
N GLU A 82 -13.70 29.61 10.81
CA GLU A 82 -14.65 29.10 9.83
C GLU A 82 -14.15 27.79 9.21
N GLN A 83 -12.91 27.77 8.71
CA GLN A 83 -12.30 26.56 8.14
C GLN A 83 -12.21 25.41 9.14
N VAL A 84 -11.89 25.70 10.41
CA VAL A 84 -11.89 24.67 11.47
C VAL A 84 -13.30 24.13 11.72
N ARG A 85 -14.34 24.98 11.66
CA ARG A 85 -15.74 24.56 11.80
C ARG A 85 -16.16 23.64 10.64
N GLU A 86 -15.83 24.01 9.41
CA GLU A 86 -16.13 23.20 8.23
C GLU A 86 -15.38 21.86 8.24
N LEU A 87 -14.08 21.86 8.55
CA LEU A 87 -13.27 20.65 8.63
C LEU A 87 -13.79 19.68 9.70
N ARG A 88 -14.23 20.19 10.85
CA ARG A 88 -14.89 19.36 11.88
C ARG A 88 -16.18 18.75 11.37
N GLY A 89 -17.05 19.55 10.73
CA GLY A 89 -18.29 19.06 10.13
C GLY A 89 -18.06 17.97 9.08
N ALA A 90 -17.08 18.16 8.19
CA ALA A 90 -16.71 17.18 7.18
C ALA A 90 -16.15 15.88 7.80
N THR A 91 -15.36 16.01 8.87
CA THR A 91 -14.79 14.86 9.61
C THR A 91 -15.89 14.06 10.31
N ASP A 92 -16.81 14.74 10.99
CA ASP A 92 -17.95 14.12 11.67
C ASP A 92 -18.84 13.37 10.66
N GLN A 93 -19.14 13.99 9.52
CA GLN A 93 -19.90 13.37 8.44
C GLN A 93 -19.20 12.12 7.89
N SER A 94 -17.89 12.19 7.63
CA SER A 94 -17.11 11.06 7.14
C SER A 94 -17.11 9.90 8.13
N SER A 95 -16.98 10.19 9.44
CA SER A 95 -17.01 9.17 10.49
C SER A 95 -18.35 8.43 10.57
N LEU A 96 -19.47 9.14 10.37
CA LEU A 96 -20.81 8.58 10.34
C LEU A 96 -21.03 7.72 9.10
N VAL A 97 -20.64 8.20 7.92
CA VAL A 97 -20.77 7.44 6.66
C VAL A 97 -19.91 6.18 6.73
N SER A 98 -18.67 6.28 7.20
CA SER A 98 -17.78 5.13 7.38
C SER A 98 -18.37 4.09 8.34
N SER A 99 -18.86 4.53 9.50
CA SER A 99 -19.48 3.63 10.49
C SER A 99 -20.74 2.96 9.94
N SER A 100 -21.61 3.72 9.26
CA SER A 100 -22.83 3.17 8.65
C SER A 100 -22.53 2.16 7.55
N THR A 101 -21.54 2.45 6.71
CA THR A 101 -21.09 1.54 5.64
C THR A 101 -20.49 0.27 6.22
N SER A 102 -19.66 0.39 7.26
CA SER A 102 -19.09 -0.75 7.99
C SER A 102 -20.19 -1.65 8.56
N ASN A 103 -21.21 -1.05 9.20
CA ASN A 103 -22.35 -1.79 9.73
C ASN A 103 -23.15 -2.50 8.63
N GLN A 104 -23.40 -1.83 7.50
CA GLN A 104 -24.06 -2.43 6.33
C GLN A 104 -23.27 -3.61 5.75
N LEU A 105 -21.93 -3.51 5.72
CA LEU A 105 -21.07 -4.62 5.26
C LEU A 105 -21.13 -5.82 6.20
N VAL A 106 -21.15 -5.60 7.52
CA VAL A 106 -21.30 -6.67 8.51
C VAL A 106 -22.67 -7.34 8.39
N GLU A 107 -23.73 -6.56 8.24
CA GLU A 107 -25.09 -7.08 8.04
C GLU A 107 -25.21 -7.88 6.73
N LEU A 108 -24.65 -7.36 5.63
CA LEU A 108 -24.63 -8.05 4.35
C LEU A 108 -23.85 -9.37 4.43
N GLN A 109 -22.68 -9.37 5.08
CA GLN A 109 -21.89 -10.58 5.29
C GLN A 109 -22.68 -11.61 6.10
N GLY A 110 -23.30 -11.21 7.21
CA GLY A 110 -24.15 -12.10 8.00
C GLY A 110 -25.32 -12.68 7.20
N ALA A 111 -26.01 -11.84 6.41
CA ALA A 111 -27.10 -12.29 5.55
C ALA A 111 -26.65 -13.24 4.43
N ILE A 112 -25.44 -13.05 3.89
CA ILE A 112 -24.81 -13.96 2.93
C ILE A 112 -24.48 -15.29 3.62
N ASP A 113 -23.85 -15.26 4.78
CA ASP A 113 -23.46 -16.47 5.54
C ASP A 113 -24.69 -17.29 5.94
N GLU A 114 -25.78 -16.65 6.37
CA GLU A 114 -27.03 -17.33 6.70
C GLU A 114 -27.63 -18.02 5.48
N ARG A 115 -27.71 -17.32 4.34
CA ARG A 115 -28.22 -17.88 3.08
C ARG A 115 -27.35 -19.00 2.56
N LEU A 116 -26.03 -18.83 2.61
CA LEU A 116 -25.07 -19.83 2.19
C LEU A 116 -25.19 -21.08 3.08
N GLY A 117 -25.21 -20.92 4.40
CA GLY A 117 -25.39 -22.02 5.34
C GLY A 117 -26.75 -22.72 5.23
N ALA A 118 -27.83 -22.00 4.88
CA ALA A 118 -29.13 -22.61 4.59
C ALA A 118 -29.13 -23.41 3.28
N LEU A 119 -28.43 -22.92 2.26
CA LEU A 119 -28.24 -23.63 0.99
C LEU A 119 -27.36 -24.86 1.18
N GLU A 120 -26.29 -24.74 1.97
CA GLU A 120 -25.41 -25.86 2.33
C GLU A 120 -26.16 -26.95 3.05
N ARG A 121 -26.95 -26.63 4.09
CA ARG A 121 -27.78 -27.61 4.80
C ARG A 121 -28.79 -28.31 3.90
N LYS A 122 -29.47 -27.57 3.02
CA LYS A 122 -30.42 -28.16 2.05
C LYS A 122 -29.72 -29.06 1.04
N LEU A 123 -28.53 -28.67 0.60
CA LEU A 123 -27.72 -29.48 -0.30
C LEU A 123 -27.24 -30.74 0.42
N ASP A 124 -26.81 -30.64 1.68
CA ASP A 124 -26.36 -31.76 2.49
C ASP A 124 -27.49 -32.76 2.78
N GLU A 125 -28.69 -32.30 3.17
CA GLU A 125 -29.88 -33.13 3.35
C GLU A 125 -30.26 -33.86 2.05
N ALA A 126 -30.19 -33.16 0.91
CA ALA A 126 -30.52 -33.75 -0.38
C ALA A 126 -29.44 -34.69 -0.93
N THR A 127 -28.18 -34.56 -0.48
CA THR A 127 -27.04 -35.31 -1.03
C THR A 127 -26.36 -36.26 -0.05
N ASN A 128 -26.88 -36.39 1.17
CA ASN A 128 -26.39 -37.28 2.24
C ASN A 128 -24.89 -37.12 2.48
N ILE A 129 -24.40 -35.88 2.54
CA ILE A 129 -22.98 -35.57 2.79
C ILE A 129 -22.68 -35.83 4.27
N PRO A 130 -21.74 -36.74 4.61
CA PRO A 130 -21.42 -37.00 6.00
C PRO A 130 -20.85 -35.76 6.71
N GLU A 131 -21.33 -35.46 7.91
CA GLU A 131 -20.85 -34.31 8.70
C GLU A 131 -19.45 -34.54 9.29
N GLY A 132 -19.13 -35.78 9.68
CA GLY A 132 -17.87 -36.11 10.32
C GLY A 132 -16.73 -36.28 9.31
N LYS A 133 -15.57 -35.68 9.60
CA LYS A 133 -14.39 -35.67 8.71
C LYS A 133 -13.99 -37.06 8.22
N THR A 134 -14.02 -38.06 9.10
CA THR A 134 -13.63 -39.44 8.81
C THR A 134 -14.64 -40.10 7.88
N GLN A 135 -15.94 -39.95 8.18
CA GLN A 135 -17.02 -40.50 7.35
C GLN A 135 -17.04 -39.83 5.97
N LEU A 136 -16.81 -38.52 5.92
CA LEU A 136 -16.76 -37.75 4.67
C LEU A 136 -15.65 -38.26 3.76
N LEU A 137 -14.43 -38.44 4.29
CA LEU A 137 -13.33 -39.01 3.52
C LEU A 137 -13.58 -40.47 3.11
N ALA A 138 -14.14 -41.28 4.00
CA ALA A 138 -14.44 -42.67 3.70
C ALA A 138 -15.44 -42.79 2.54
N GLU A 139 -16.48 -41.96 2.53
CA GLU A 139 -17.47 -41.93 1.45
C GLU A 139 -16.88 -41.37 0.15
N ALA A 140 -16.06 -40.31 0.24
CA ALA A 140 -15.35 -39.77 -0.92
C ALA A 140 -14.43 -40.83 -1.57
N ASP A 141 -13.70 -41.57 -0.74
CA ASP A 141 -12.84 -42.67 -1.17
C ASP A 141 -13.64 -43.83 -1.77
N ARG A 142 -14.80 -44.15 -1.20
CA ARG A 142 -15.71 -45.17 -1.75
C ARG A 142 -16.19 -44.77 -3.15
N LEU A 143 -16.67 -43.53 -3.30
CA LEU A 143 -17.12 -42.99 -4.59
C LEU A 143 -15.98 -42.93 -5.63
N ALA A 144 -14.76 -42.61 -5.20
CA ALA A 144 -13.59 -42.60 -6.08
C ALA A 144 -13.27 -44.02 -6.58
N LYS A 145 -13.35 -45.04 -5.71
CA LYS A 145 -13.20 -46.46 -6.07
C LYS A 145 -14.29 -46.93 -7.03
N ASP A 146 -15.52 -46.46 -6.83
CA ASP A 146 -16.67 -46.72 -7.71
C ASP A 146 -16.60 -45.93 -9.04
N LYS A 147 -15.49 -45.22 -9.30
CA LYS A 147 -15.27 -44.35 -10.48
C LYS A 147 -16.29 -43.21 -10.60
N SER A 148 -17.01 -42.91 -9.53
CA SER A 148 -17.91 -41.76 -9.42
C SER A 148 -17.10 -40.50 -9.10
N PHE A 149 -16.14 -40.17 -9.97
CA PHE A 149 -15.10 -39.17 -9.74
C PHE A 149 -15.65 -37.78 -9.45
N LYS A 150 -16.68 -37.34 -10.17
CA LYS A 150 -17.33 -36.04 -9.92
C LYS A 150 -17.94 -35.94 -8.51
N ASN A 151 -18.60 -37.01 -8.05
CA ASN A 151 -19.21 -37.04 -6.72
C ASN A 151 -18.12 -37.15 -5.63
N ALA A 152 -17.09 -37.97 -5.85
CA ALA A 152 -15.94 -38.05 -4.96
C ALA A 152 -15.25 -36.68 -4.79
N ARG A 153 -15.00 -35.97 -5.89
CA ARG A 153 -14.45 -34.60 -5.85
C ARG A 153 -15.32 -33.63 -5.08
N ARG A 154 -16.65 -33.73 -5.20
CA ARG A 154 -17.56 -32.90 -4.42
C ARG A 154 -17.28 -33.08 -2.93
N LEU A 155 -17.23 -34.33 -2.45
CA LEU A 155 -16.97 -34.62 -1.04
C LEU A 155 -15.56 -34.23 -0.59
N TYR A 156 -14.54 -34.46 -1.43
CA TYR A 156 -13.18 -33.99 -1.12
C TYR A 156 -13.11 -32.47 -1.02
N ARG A 157 -13.76 -31.72 -1.90
CA ARG A 157 -13.81 -30.25 -1.82
C ARG A 157 -14.60 -29.76 -0.61
N THR A 158 -15.67 -30.46 -0.24
CA THR A 158 -16.36 -30.21 1.03
C THR A 158 -15.42 -30.41 2.22
N TYR A 159 -14.57 -31.44 2.19
CA TYR A 159 -13.55 -31.65 3.23
C TYR A 159 -12.56 -30.49 3.29
N GLU A 160 -12.03 -30.03 2.14
CA GLU A 160 -11.11 -28.88 2.11
C GLU A 160 -11.74 -27.61 2.69
N ALA A 161 -13.02 -27.35 2.40
CA ALA A 161 -13.74 -26.19 2.89
C ALA A 161 -14.01 -26.26 4.41
N ARG A 162 -14.40 -27.43 4.92
CA ARG A 162 -14.74 -27.62 6.34
C ARG A 162 -13.52 -27.77 7.25
N TYR A 163 -12.41 -28.28 6.71
CA TYR A 163 -11.23 -28.62 7.50
C TYR A 163 -9.93 -28.04 6.90
N PRO A 164 -9.83 -26.71 6.70
CA PRO A 164 -8.70 -26.08 6.00
C PRO A 164 -7.34 -26.23 6.70
N GLY A 165 -7.31 -26.60 7.97
CA GLY A 165 -6.07 -26.82 8.75
C GLY A 165 -5.75 -28.29 9.05
N ASP A 166 -6.52 -29.25 8.53
CA ASP A 166 -6.29 -30.67 8.83
C ASP A 166 -5.05 -31.21 8.11
N ALA A 167 -4.26 -32.04 8.80
CA ALA A 167 -3.02 -32.62 8.27
C ALA A 167 -3.23 -33.44 6.98
N SER A 168 -4.45 -33.92 6.73
CA SER A 168 -4.81 -34.70 5.53
C SER A 168 -5.02 -33.84 4.29
N LEU A 169 -5.02 -32.50 4.39
CA LEU A 169 -5.41 -31.62 3.28
C LEU A 169 -4.60 -31.85 2.01
N ALA A 170 -3.28 -31.99 2.12
CA ALA A 170 -2.41 -32.28 0.98
C ALA A 170 -2.77 -33.62 0.31
N SER A 171 -3.09 -34.65 1.10
CA SER A 171 -3.55 -35.96 0.61
C SER A 171 -4.91 -35.86 -0.09
N VAL A 172 -5.82 -35.04 0.45
CA VAL A 172 -7.14 -34.77 -0.16
C VAL A 172 -6.99 -34.03 -1.49
N LYS A 173 -6.17 -32.99 -1.57
CA LYS A 173 -5.81 -32.30 -2.82
C LYS A 173 -5.28 -33.28 -3.86
N PHE A 174 -4.40 -34.19 -3.44
CA PHE A 174 -3.86 -35.21 -4.33
C PHE A 174 -4.97 -36.14 -4.85
N LYS A 175 -5.87 -36.61 -3.98
CA LYS A 175 -7.02 -37.43 -4.39
C LYS A 175 -7.92 -36.70 -5.39
N ILE A 176 -8.17 -35.40 -5.23
CA ILE A 176 -8.89 -34.58 -6.23
C ILE A 176 -8.16 -34.62 -7.57
N GLY A 177 -6.85 -34.38 -7.59
CA GLY A 177 -6.04 -34.50 -8.81
C GLY A 177 -6.11 -35.89 -9.44
N GLN A 178 -6.04 -36.96 -8.64
CA GLN A 178 -6.18 -38.34 -9.11
C GLN A 178 -7.54 -38.58 -9.78
N THR A 179 -8.63 -38.02 -9.25
CA THR A 179 -9.94 -38.19 -9.90
C THR A 179 -9.97 -37.59 -11.30
N PHE A 180 -9.41 -36.39 -11.50
CA PHE A 180 -9.29 -35.76 -12.83
C PHE A 180 -8.38 -36.58 -13.75
N TYR A 181 -7.26 -37.06 -13.22
CA TYR A 181 -6.32 -37.90 -13.95
C TYR A 181 -6.98 -39.19 -14.45
N ASN A 182 -7.80 -39.83 -13.62
CA ASN A 182 -8.54 -41.04 -14.01
C ASN A 182 -9.62 -40.77 -15.07
N GLU A 183 -10.21 -39.57 -15.08
CA GLU A 183 -11.10 -39.11 -16.16
C GLU A 183 -10.36 -38.66 -17.42
N ARG A 184 -9.02 -38.76 -17.43
CA ARG A 184 -8.13 -38.29 -18.51
C ARG A 184 -8.16 -36.78 -18.71
N ASP A 185 -8.71 -36.03 -17.76
CA ASP A 185 -8.57 -34.58 -17.70
C ASP A 185 -7.23 -34.22 -17.07
N TYR A 186 -6.16 -34.45 -17.82
CA TYR A 186 -4.80 -34.26 -17.35
C TYR A 186 -4.50 -32.78 -17.05
N LYS A 187 -5.15 -31.84 -17.74
CA LYS A 187 -4.97 -30.40 -17.51
C LYS A 187 -5.49 -30.01 -16.12
N SER A 188 -6.71 -30.42 -15.78
CA SER A 188 -7.27 -30.16 -14.45
C SER A 188 -6.49 -30.89 -13.36
N ALA A 189 -6.06 -32.13 -13.62
CA ALA A 189 -5.23 -32.89 -12.68
C ALA A 189 -3.91 -32.17 -12.36
N LEU A 190 -3.22 -31.66 -13.37
CA LEU A 190 -1.99 -30.89 -13.22
C LEU A 190 -2.18 -29.63 -12.39
N GLY A 191 -3.31 -28.94 -12.55
CA GLY A 191 -3.64 -27.78 -11.72
C GLY A 191 -3.72 -28.12 -10.23
N GLU A 192 -4.31 -29.27 -9.87
CA GLU A 192 -4.40 -29.70 -8.47
C GLU A 192 -3.04 -30.19 -7.93
N PHE A 193 -2.25 -30.92 -8.73
CA PHE A 193 -0.91 -31.35 -8.32
C PHE A 193 0.06 -30.18 -8.15
N TYR A 194 -0.06 -29.15 -8.99
CA TYR A 194 0.76 -27.95 -8.90
C TYR A 194 0.58 -27.23 -7.56
N LYS A 195 -0.67 -27.12 -7.06
CA LYS A 195 -0.94 -26.52 -5.74
C LYS A 195 -0.19 -27.25 -4.63
N ILE A 196 -0.13 -28.58 -4.66
CA ILE A 196 0.62 -29.37 -3.67
C ILE A 196 2.12 -29.05 -3.74
N ILE A 197 2.66 -28.96 -4.96
CA ILE A 197 4.08 -28.66 -5.18
C ILE A 197 4.45 -27.25 -4.69
N GLN A 198 3.52 -26.29 -4.78
CA GLN A 198 3.76 -24.93 -4.30
C GLN A 198 3.52 -24.76 -2.80
N GLU A 199 2.41 -25.28 -2.28
CA GLU A 199 1.88 -24.98 -0.96
C GLU A 199 2.26 -26.04 0.09
N HIS A 200 2.62 -27.25 -0.33
CA HIS A 200 2.80 -28.42 0.54
C HIS A 200 4.12 -29.16 0.28
N LYS A 201 5.22 -28.40 0.19
CA LYS A 201 6.57 -28.90 -0.15
C LYS A 201 7.14 -29.95 0.82
N GLU A 202 6.68 -29.97 2.05
CA GLU A 202 7.14 -30.93 3.07
C GLU A 202 6.18 -32.12 3.22
N SER A 203 5.10 -32.16 2.43
CA SER A 203 4.11 -33.22 2.54
C SER A 203 4.63 -34.55 2.00
N ALA A 204 4.29 -35.64 2.69
CA ALA A 204 4.58 -37.00 2.24
C ALA A 204 3.99 -37.34 0.85
N VAL A 205 3.01 -36.55 0.37
CA VAL A 205 2.38 -36.72 -0.95
C VAL A 205 3.09 -35.95 -2.07
N LEU A 206 4.11 -35.13 -1.77
CA LEU A 206 4.84 -34.37 -2.78
C LEU A 206 5.44 -35.27 -3.88
N PRO A 207 6.11 -36.39 -3.57
CA PRO A 207 6.64 -37.28 -4.60
C PRO A 207 5.54 -37.86 -5.51
N ASP A 208 4.36 -38.15 -4.97
CA ASP A 208 3.21 -38.59 -5.76
C ASP A 208 2.71 -37.50 -6.69
N ALA A 209 2.56 -36.27 -6.21
CA ALA A 209 2.12 -35.13 -7.02
C ALA A 209 3.10 -34.83 -8.17
N LEU A 210 4.41 -34.88 -7.91
CA LEU A 210 5.44 -34.74 -8.94
C LEU A 210 5.37 -35.86 -9.97
N TYR A 211 5.24 -37.12 -9.52
CA TYR A 211 5.19 -38.27 -10.40
C TYR A 211 3.95 -38.26 -11.30
N TYR A 212 2.77 -38.00 -10.73
CA TYR A 212 1.54 -37.89 -11.50
C TYR A 212 1.54 -36.66 -12.42
N SER A 213 2.23 -35.58 -12.06
CA SER A 213 2.42 -34.45 -12.97
C SER A 213 3.26 -34.84 -14.17
N GLY A 214 4.38 -35.53 -13.96
CA GLY A 214 5.20 -36.09 -15.05
C GLY A 214 4.39 -36.99 -15.98
N LEU A 215 3.59 -37.90 -15.41
CA LEU A 215 2.69 -38.75 -16.20
C LEU A 215 1.62 -37.94 -16.94
N GLY A 216 1.04 -36.93 -16.31
CA GLY A 216 0.02 -36.06 -16.91
C GLY A 216 0.58 -35.30 -18.12
N PHE A 217 1.76 -34.71 -18.00
CA PHE A 217 2.44 -34.06 -19.11
C PHE A 217 2.78 -35.03 -20.24
N ALA A 218 3.25 -36.25 -19.92
CA ALA A 218 3.51 -37.29 -20.92
C ALA A 218 2.23 -37.68 -21.67
N ARG A 219 1.09 -37.78 -20.98
CA ARG A 219 -0.22 -38.06 -21.60
C ARG A 219 -0.73 -36.93 -22.47
N LEU A 220 -0.26 -35.71 -22.24
CA LEU A 220 -0.51 -34.53 -23.08
C LEU A 220 0.52 -34.40 -24.22
N GLY A 221 1.48 -35.33 -24.33
CA GLY A 221 2.56 -35.30 -25.30
C GLY A 221 3.64 -34.24 -25.05
N GLN A 222 3.66 -33.65 -23.85
CA GLN A 222 4.64 -32.65 -23.43
C GLN A 222 5.79 -33.32 -22.68
N CYS A 223 6.64 -34.06 -23.39
CA CYS A 223 7.70 -34.86 -22.80
C CYS A 223 8.80 -34.03 -22.14
N LYS A 224 9.15 -32.85 -22.65
CA LYS A 224 10.13 -31.94 -22.03
C LYS A 224 9.68 -31.59 -20.60
N ASN A 225 8.41 -31.23 -20.44
CA ASN A 225 7.81 -30.98 -19.13
C ASN A 225 7.77 -32.26 -18.30
N ALA A 226 7.30 -33.38 -18.86
CA ALA A 226 7.22 -34.64 -18.14
C ALA A 226 8.58 -35.06 -17.53
N ILE A 227 9.64 -34.99 -18.32
CA ILE A 227 11.02 -35.30 -17.90
C ILE A 227 11.47 -34.35 -16.78
N ALA A 228 11.16 -33.05 -16.86
CA ALA A 228 11.50 -32.10 -15.81
C ALA A 228 10.86 -32.47 -14.46
N TYR A 229 9.57 -32.83 -14.46
CA TYR A 229 8.87 -33.27 -13.24
C TYR A 229 9.41 -34.60 -12.70
N PHE A 230 9.78 -35.54 -13.56
CA PHE A 230 10.43 -36.77 -13.12
C PHE A 230 11.83 -36.53 -12.56
N ASN A 231 12.62 -35.62 -13.14
CA ASN A 231 13.93 -35.25 -12.61
C ASN A 231 13.83 -34.60 -11.23
N ALA A 232 12.79 -33.80 -10.97
CA ALA A 232 12.57 -33.20 -9.66
C ALA A 232 12.46 -34.26 -8.55
N ILE A 233 11.88 -35.44 -8.83
CA ILE A 233 11.78 -36.56 -7.86
C ILE A 233 13.16 -37.13 -7.48
N LEU A 234 14.16 -36.99 -8.36
CA LEU A 234 15.51 -37.48 -8.10
C LEU A 234 16.25 -36.57 -7.11
N ASP A 235 15.83 -35.32 -6.99
CA ASP A 235 16.39 -34.34 -6.05
C ASP A 235 16.21 -34.84 -4.59
N PRO A 236 17.31 -34.93 -3.81
CA PRO A 236 17.24 -35.26 -2.40
C PRO A 236 16.25 -34.42 -1.58
N ALA A 237 16.04 -33.15 -1.93
CA ALA A 237 15.16 -32.23 -1.23
C ALA A 237 13.68 -32.66 -1.25
N THR A 238 13.28 -33.52 -2.19
CA THR A 238 11.90 -34.03 -2.25
C THR A 238 11.60 -35.12 -1.22
N GLY A 239 12.61 -35.69 -0.57
CA GLY A 239 12.44 -36.82 0.36
C GLY A 239 11.87 -38.08 -0.30
N ALA A 240 11.88 -38.17 -1.64
CA ALA A 240 11.24 -39.26 -2.36
C ALA A 240 11.89 -40.63 -2.07
N ALA A 241 11.06 -41.63 -1.74
CA ALA A 241 11.51 -43.00 -1.55
C ALA A 241 12.11 -43.60 -2.84
N ALA A 242 13.00 -44.60 -2.71
CA ALA A 242 13.70 -45.22 -3.83
C ALA A 242 12.76 -45.73 -4.94
N LYS A 243 11.57 -46.21 -4.58
CA LYS A 243 10.54 -46.64 -5.55
C LYS A 243 10.15 -45.53 -6.54
N TYR A 244 10.02 -44.28 -6.07
CA TYR A 244 9.66 -43.14 -6.94
C TYR A 244 10.84 -42.76 -7.82
N LYS A 245 12.07 -42.79 -7.29
CA LYS A 245 13.28 -42.51 -8.06
C LYS A 245 13.46 -43.52 -9.20
N SER A 246 13.32 -44.81 -8.92
CA SER A 246 13.38 -45.85 -9.95
C SER A 246 12.28 -45.70 -11.00
N ALA A 247 11.04 -45.41 -10.57
CA ALA A 247 9.93 -45.19 -11.49
C ALA A 247 10.15 -43.97 -12.38
N ALA A 248 10.62 -42.85 -11.81
CA ALA A 248 10.95 -41.63 -12.53
C ALA A 248 12.05 -41.86 -13.58
N THR A 249 13.16 -42.50 -13.19
CA THR A 249 14.25 -42.86 -14.12
C THR A 249 13.76 -43.71 -15.28
N ASN A 250 12.88 -44.68 -15.02
CA ASN A 250 12.30 -45.50 -16.07
C ASN A 250 11.45 -44.67 -17.05
N GLN A 251 10.60 -43.77 -16.55
CA GLN A 251 9.81 -42.88 -17.41
C GLN A 251 10.70 -41.94 -18.22
N ILE A 252 11.74 -41.36 -17.62
CA ILE A 252 12.72 -40.50 -18.32
C ILE A 252 13.38 -41.26 -19.46
N ASN A 253 13.80 -42.51 -19.22
CA ASN A 253 14.44 -43.35 -20.24
C ASN A 253 13.51 -43.69 -21.41
N ILE A 254 12.22 -43.89 -21.13
CA ILE A 254 11.21 -44.14 -22.17
C ILE A 254 11.00 -42.87 -22.99
N LEU A 255 10.69 -41.75 -22.33
CA LEU A 255 10.34 -40.50 -23.01
C LEU A 255 11.53 -39.89 -23.77
N SER A 256 12.75 -40.01 -23.24
CA SER A 256 13.97 -39.51 -23.93
C SER A 256 14.33 -40.30 -25.19
N LYS A 257 13.82 -41.53 -25.34
CA LYS A 257 14.07 -42.39 -26.51
C LYS A 257 12.88 -42.43 -27.47
N ASP A 258 11.77 -41.79 -27.11
CA ASP A 258 10.57 -41.72 -27.92
C ASP A 258 10.85 -40.93 -29.20
N ARG A 259 10.41 -41.45 -30.34
CA ARG A 259 10.61 -40.84 -31.67
C ARG A 259 9.32 -40.23 -32.24
N GLY A 260 8.44 -39.73 -31.37
CA GLY A 260 7.18 -39.10 -31.75
C GLY A 260 5.95 -39.98 -31.61
N GLU A 261 6.03 -41.11 -30.89
CA GLU A 261 4.84 -41.91 -30.55
C GLU A 261 4.09 -41.31 -29.35
N ILE A 262 4.85 -40.79 -28.37
CA ILE A 262 4.33 -40.13 -27.17
C ILE A 262 4.64 -38.64 -27.21
N CYS A 263 5.87 -38.27 -27.59
CA CYS A 263 6.37 -36.92 -27.51
C CYS A 263 5.97 -36.11 -28.72
N LEU A 264 5.07 -35.16 -28.52
CA LEU A 264 4.56 -34.26 -29.55
C LEU A 264 5.28 -32.90 -29.55
N ASP A 265 6.19 -32.70 -28.59
CA ASP A 265 6.94 -31.48 -28.34
C ASP A 265 8.41 -31.54 -28.79
N SER A 266 8.78 -32.57 -29.55
CA SER A 266 10.09 -32.64 -30.21
C SER A 266 10.15 -31.63 -31.35
N ASP A 267 11.29 -30.94 -31.47
CA ASP A 267 11.50 -29.87 -32.44
C ASP A 267 11.48 -30.37 -33.91
N ASP A 268 11.46 -31.69 -34.12
CA ASP A 268 11.40 -32.37 -35.42
C ASP A 268 9.97 -32.57 -35.99
N LEU A 269 8.92 -32.27 -35.21
CA LEU A 269 7.53 -32.35 -35.70
C LEU A 269 7.06 -31.05 -36.39
N GLY A 270 7.94 -30.05 -36.46
CA GLY A 270 7.79 -28.90 -37.35
C GLY A 270 8.06 -29.29 -38.80
N ALA A 271 6.98 -29.53 -39.56
CA ALA A 271 6.95 -29.78 -41.02
C ALA A 271 7.24 -31.24 -41.48
N GLY A 272 6.30 -32.16 -41.26
CA GLY A 272 6.27 -33.40 -42.06
C GLY A 272 5.19 -34.43 -41.69
N ALA A 273 4.90 -34.63 -40.40
CA ALA A 273 4.10 -35.78 -39.97
C ALA A 273 2.57 -35.55 -39.90
N ALA A 274 2.07 -34.46 -40.48
CA ALA A 274 0.63 -34.23 -40.67
C ALA A 274 0.10 -34.74 -42.02
N GLY A 275 0.98 -35.21 -42.94
CA GLY A 275 0.61 -35.57 -44.31
C GLY A 275 0.14 -37.01 -44.55
N GLU A 276 0.50 -37.99 -43.69
CA GLU A 276 0.34 -39.40 -44.07
C GLU A 276 -0.67 -40.22 -43.25
N ARG A 277 -1.40 -39.61 -42.30
CA ARG A 277 -2.48 -40.32 -41.57
C ARG A 277 -3.89 -40.05 -42.12
N GLY A 278 -3.99 -39.51 -43.34
CA GLY A 278 -5.26 -39.06 -43.93
C GLY A 278 -5.74 -39.74 -45.21
N VAL A 279 -5.04 -40.70 -45.82
CA VAL A 279 -5.37 -41.15 -47.20
C VAL A 279 -5.76 -42.63 -47.38
N ASP A 280 -5.64 -43.51 -46.37
CA ASP A 280 -5.93 -44.95 -46.59
C ASP A 280 -7.31 -45.44 -46.12
N LYS A 281 -8.31 -44.56 -45.98
CA LYS A 281 -9.72 -44.99 -45.81
C LYS A 281 -10.69 -44.22 -46.70
N ALA A 282 -10.43 -44.25 -48.00
CA ALA A 282 -11.40 -43.82 -49.01
C ALA A 282 -11.34 -44.68 -50.28
N LYS A 283 -11.30 -46.01 -50.13
CA LYS A 283 -11.75 -46.95 -51.16
C LYS A 283 -12.46 -48.10 -50.47
N ASP A 284 -13.79 -48.05 -50.51
CA ASP A 284 -14.68 -49.17 -50.84
C ASP A 284 -16.11 -48.80 -50.43
N THR A 285 -16.78 -48.08 -51.32
CA THR A 285 -18.23 -48.01 -51.36
C THR A 285 -18.77 -49.34 -51.91
N LYS A 286 -19.54 -50.07 -51.11
CA LYS A 286 -20.80 -50.66 -51.60
C LYS A 286 -21.78 -50.98 -50.46
N PRO A 287 -23.08 -50.64 -50.59
CA PRO A 287 -24.07 -50.87 -49.55
C PRO A 287 -24.70 -52.27 -49.72
N ALA A 288 -24.84 -53.01 -48.63
CA ALA A 288 -25.59 -54.26 -48.59
C ALA A 288 -26.92 -54.05 -47.84
N ALA A 289 -28.00 -53.88 -48.62
CA ALA A 289 -29.36 -54.09 -48.16
C ALA A 289 -29.74 -55.59 -48.31
N LYS A 290 -30.47 -56.12 -47.31
CA LYS A 290 -31.39 -57.29 -47.27
C LYS A 290 -31.18 -58.40 -48.33
N THR A 291 -31.19 -59.70 -48.00
CA THR A 291 -32.38 -60.46 -47.56
C THR A 291 -32.00 -61.96 -47.37
N ARG A 292 -32.67 -62.63 -46.42
CA ARG A 292 -33.17 -64.04 -46.41
C ARG A 292 -32.21 -65.25 -46.56
N LYS A 293 -32.38 -66.15 -45.58
CA LYS A 293 -32.93 -67.54 -45.66
C LYS A 293 -31.98 -68.67 -45.21
N ILE A 294 -32.56 -69.44 -44.28
CA ILE A 294 -32.22 -70.75 -43.69
C ILE A 294 -31.12 -70.71 -42.65
#